data_AF-A0A397ZW35-F1
#
_entry.id   AF-A0A397ZW35-F1
#
_cell.length_a   1.000
_cell.length_b   1.000
_cell.length_c   1.000
_cell.angle_alpha   90.00
_cell.angle_beta   90.00
_cell.angle_gamma   90.00
#
_symmetry.space_group_name_H-M   'P 1'
#
loop_
_entity.id
_entity.type
_entity.pdbx_description
1 polymer ?
#
loop_
_entity_poly.entity_id
_entity_poly.type
_entity_poly.pdbx_seq_one_letter_code
_entity_poly.pdbx_strand_id
1 'polypeptide(L)'
;MMNTAYRSLHLTASRLINPNPISSSLLHLLAAPRRSSPLRRRFLATPFSSSLYIPMAAGDDQVPPPESHLLEKQFESFRVQLEESAALREQIRAVVMEIESATRLIQANLLLVHQSRPIPEIIEKAKEKIDDLKKFYGRLAEILQKCPGQYYRYHGDWRSETQAVVSQLAFMHWLETGTLLVHTEAEAKLGLNSLEFGLETEDYLTGICFMSNDLPRYVVNRVTAGDYDCPRKVMNFLTDLHAAFRMLNLRNDFLRKKFDSMKYDLRRVEEVYYDVKIRGLISGGDPPPNVQAQS
;
A
#
# COMPACT_ATOMS: atom_id res chain seq x y z
N MET A 1 70.35 22.05 17.01
CA MET A 1 71.31 22.71 16.11
C MET A 1 71.08 22.17 14.70
N MET A 2 70.69 23.09 13.80
CA MET A 2 70.95 23.17 12.35
C MET A 2 70.42 22.03 11.46
N ASN A 3 69.35 22.27 10.68
CA ASN A 3 69.29 22.95 9.35
C ASN A 3 69.55 21.92 8.22
N THR A 4 68.88 21.85 7.07
CA THR A 4 68.04 22.77 6.26
C THR A 4 67.46 21.90 5.12
N ALA A 5 66.17 21.98 4.75
CA ALA A 5 65.55 22.86 3.75
C ALA A 5 65.27 22.23 2.37
N TYR A 6 63.99 22.28 2.01
CA TYR A 6 63.39 22.76 0.75
C TYR A 6 64.08 22.50 -0.59
N ARG A 7 63.30 21.96 -1.54
CA ARG A 7 63.06 22.62 -2.85
C ARG A 7 61.79 22.10 -3.53
N SER A 8 60.82 23.00 -3.68
CA SER A 8 59.79 22.96 -4.72
C SER A 8 60.34 23.55 -6.03
N LEU A 9 59.72 23.19 -7.16
CA LEU A 9 59.53 23.94 -8.43
C LEU A 9 59.47 22.89 -9.57
N HIS A 10 58.74 23.03 -10.67
CA HIS A 10 57.50 23.68 -11.07
C HIS A 10 57.34 23.31 -12.57
N LEU A 11 56.09 23.18 -13.04
CA LEU A 11 55.61 23.52 -14.40
C LEU A 11 56.16 22.80 -15.66
N THR A 12 55.25 22.13 -16.37
CA THR A 12 54.74 22.49 -17.73
C THR A 12 53.66 21.43 -18.07
N ALA A 13 52.36 21.69 -18.17
CA ALA A 13 51.55 22.66 -18.90
C ALA A 13 51.74 22.63 -20.44
N SER A 14 50.89 21.86 -21.13
CA SER A 14 50.14 22.30 -22.34
C SER A 14 49.09 21.25 -22.74
N ARG A 15 47.79 21.61 -22.65
CA ARG A 15 46.82 21.86 -23.76
C ARG A 15 46.38 20.57 -24.46
N LEU A 16 45.10 20.21 -24.48
CA LEU A 16 44.04 20.76 -25.35
C LEU A 16 42.66 20.69 -24.64
N ILE A 17 42.04 21.84 -24.33
CA ILE A 17 40.91 22.49 -25.03
C ILE A 17 39.57 21.74 -24.93
N ASN A 18 38.76 22.20 -23.95
CA ASN A 18 37.31 22.11 -23.91
C ASN A 18 36.72 23.23 -24.78
N PRO A 19 35.60 22.98 -25.49
CA PRO A 19 34.49 23.92 -25.38
C PRO A 19 33.12 23.22 -25.34
N ASN A 20 32.31 23.55 -24.34
CA ASN A 20 30.84 23.49 -24.41
C ASN A 20 30.34 24.80 -25.03
N PRO A 21 29.23 24.84 -25.81
CA PRO A 21 27.89 24.71 -25.20
C PRO A 21 26.78 24.08 -26.07
N ILE A 22 25.76 23.53 -25.36
CA ILE A 22 24.31 23.54 -25.67
C ILE A 22 23.89 23.21 -27.13
N SER A 23 23.31 22.03 -27.37
CA SER A 23 22.00 21.87 -28.05
C SER A 23 21.57 20.40 -28.19
N SER A 24 20.33 20.13 -27.76
CA SER A 24 19.34 19.14 -28.23
C SER A 24 19.77 17.74 -28.73
N SER A 25 19.40 16.68 -27.99
CA SER A 25 18.67 15.50 -28.51
C SER A 25 18.47 14.43 -27.43
N LEU A 26 17.40 14.58 -26.64
CA LEU A 26 16.82 13.52 -25.83
C LEU A 26 15.44 13.19 -26.42
N LEU A 27 15.17 11.89 -26.52
CA LEU A 27 13.84 11.24 -26.51
C LEU A 27 13.01 11.29 -27.80
N HIS A 28 13.08 10.19 -28.56
CA HIS A 28 11.91 9.65 -29.25
C HIS A 28 11.56 8.29 -28.64
N LEU A 29 10.50 8.27 -27.83
CA LEU A 29 9.31 7.42 -27.96
C LEU A 29 8.55 7.46 -26.62
N LEU A 30 7.43 8.18 -26.61
CA LEU A 30 6.18 7.92 -25.86
C LEU A 30 5.33 9.21 -25.92
N ALA A 31 4.61 9.38 -27.03
CA ALA A 31 3.59 10.42 -27.16
C ALA A 31 2.25 9.88 -26.64
N ALA A 32 1.77 10.42 -25.52
CA ALA A 32 0.39 10.31 -25.07
C ALA A 32 -0.33 11.63 -25.39
N PRO A 33 -1.48 11.64 -26.09
CA PRO A 33 -2.19 12.88 -26.41
C PRO A 33 -3.03 13.35 -25.21
N ARG A 34 -2.81 14.61 -24.81
CA ARG A 34 -3.75 15.37 -23.96
C ARG A 34 -5.01 15.71 -24.75
N ARG A 35 -6.14 15.57 -24.06
CA ARG A 35 -7.49 15.96 -24.46
C ARG A 35 -7.56 17.40 -25.03
N SER A 36 -8.17 17.53 -26.21
CA SER A 36 -9.02 18.67 -26.56
C SER A 36 -9.97 18.26 -27.70
N SER A 37 -11.27 18.41 -27.46
CA SER A 37 -12.31 18.22 -28.48
C SER A 37 -13.19 19.48 -28.50
N PRO A 38 -13.32 20.19 -29.64
CA PRO A 38 -14.27 21.29 -29.75
C PRO A 38 -15.61 20.74 -30.23
N LEU A 39 -16.58 20.62 -29.32
CA LEU A 39 -17.98 20.42 -29.70
C LEU A 39 -18.60 21.78 -30.01
N ARG A 40 -18.71 22.05 -31.30
CA ARG A 40 -19.43 23.17 -31.90
C ARG A 40 -20.93 23.03 -31.63
N ARG A 41 -21.45 23.65 -30.58
CA ARG A 41 -22.90 23.93 -30.44
C ARG A 41 -23.18 25.36 -30.88
N ARG A 42 -24.01 25.49 -31.91
CA ARG A 42 -24.58 26.75 -32.39
C ARG A 42 -25.43 27.35 -31.27
N PHE A 43 -25.01 28.49 -30.72
CA PHE A 43 -25.91 29.37 -30.01
C PHE A 43 -26.55 30.31 -31.03
N LEU A 44 -27.84 30.10 -31.31
CA LEU A 44 -28.67 31.16 -31.88
C LEU A 44 -28.80 32.23 -30.79
N ALA A 45 -28.31 33.44 -31.07
CA ALA A 45 -28.65 34.60 -30.28
C ALA A 45 -30.12 34.94 -30.54
N THR A 46 -30.97 34.77 -29.52
CA THR A 46 -32.25 35.46 -29.42
C THR A 46 -32.15 36.46 -28.29
N PRO A 47 -32.49 37.75 -28.50
CA PRO A 47 -32.35 38.77 -27.48
C PRO A 47 -33.33 38.51 -26.35
N PHE A 48 -32.83 38.40 -25.12
CA PHE A 48 -33.65 38.44 -23.93
C PHE A 48 -34.25 39.84 -23.82
N SER A 49 -35.51 39.94 -24.21
CA SER A 49 -36.34 41.10 -23.92
C SER A 49 -36.78 41.03 -22.45
N SER A 50 -36.72 42.21 -21.84
CA SER A 50 -37.23 42.66 -20.55
C SER A 50 -38.52 41.98 -20.02
N SER A 51 -38.74 42.16 -18.70
CA SER A 51 -40.01 41.99 -17.94
C SER A 51 -40.13 40.66 -17.18
N LEU A 52 -40.36 40.57 -15.86
CA LEU A 52 -40.84 41.51 -14.87
C LEU A 52 -39.99 41.46 -13.59
N TYR A 53 -39.43 42.60 -13.18
CA TYR A 53 -39.36 42.92 -11.76
C TYR A 53 -40.77 43.38 -11.37
N ILE A 54 -41.46 42.65 -10.50
CA ILE A 54 -42.57 43.20 -9.72
C ILE A 54 -41.97 43.73 -8.43
N PRO A 55 -41.95 45.05 -8.21
CA PRO A 55 -41.66 45.62 -6.91
C PRO A 55 -42.95 45.55 -6.08
N MET A 56 -42.88 45.02 -4.87
CA MET A 56 -43.86 45.40 -3.85
C MET A 56 -43.12 45.94 -2.64
N ALA A 57 -43.38 47.22 -2.43
CA ALA A 57 -42.96 48.02 -1.31
C ALA A 57 -43.65 47.54 -0.02
N ALA A 58 -42.97 47.84 1.09
CA ALA A 58 -43.53 48.18 2.39
C ALA A 58 -44.48 47.17 3.05
N GLY A 59 -43.96 46.58 4.14
CA GLY A 59 -44.74 46.34 5.36
C GLY A 59 -45.80 45.27 5.26
N ASP A 60 -45.41 44.03 5.52
CA ASP A 60 -46.17 43.17 6.41
C ASP A 60 -45.25 42.08 6.94
N ASP A 61 -45.34 41.79 8.24
CA ASP A 61 -44.70 40.67 8.92
C ASP A 61 -45.26 39.35 8.36
N GLN A 62 -44.87 39.00 7.14
CA GLN A 62 -45.29 37.77 6.49
C GLN A 62 -44.45 36.62 7.04
N VAL A 63 -44.95 36.08 8.16
CA VAL A 63 -44.53 34.80 8.73
C VAL A 63 -44.41 33.79 7.57
N PRO A 64 -43.23 33.17 7.37
CA PRO A 64 -43.04 32.19 6.30
C PRO A 64 -44.12 31.10 6.39
N PRO A 65 -44.66 30.61 5.26
CA PRO A 65 -45.67 29.55 5.29
C PRO A 65 -45.19 28.38 6.15
N PRO A 66 -46.05 27.77 6.98
CA PRO A 66 -45.63 26.79 7.99
C PRO A 66 -44.83 25.60 7.43
N GLU A 67 -45.01 25.27 6.16
CA GLU A 67 -44.24 24.26 5.44
C GLU A 67 -42.77 24.65 5.17
N SER A 68 -42.47 25.94 4.92
CA SER A 68 -41.09 26.39 4.68
C SER A 68 -40.26 26.37 5.97
N HIS A 69 -40.87 26.72 7.11
CA HIS A 69 -40.21 26.63 8.41
C HIS A 69 -39.94 25.17 8.83
N LEU A 70 -40.84 24.24 8.47
CA LEU A 70 -40.63 22.81 8.69
C LEU A 70 -39.46 22.27 7.86
N LEU A 71 -39.39 22.64 6.58
CA LEU A 71 -38.29 22.27 5.69
C LEU A 71 -36.96 22.85 6.16
N GLU A 72 -36.92 24.12 6.55
CA GLU A 72 -35.71 24.77 7.07
C GLU A 72 -35.17 24.02 8.29
N LYS A 73 -36.06 23.62 9.21
CA LYS A 73 -35.69 22.83 10.38
C LYS A 73 -35.13 21.44 10.01
N GLN A 74 -35.64 20.82 8.94
CA GLN A 74 -35.11 19.54 8.44
C GLN A 74 -33.73 19.72 7.82
N PHE A 75 -33.52 20.74 7.00
CA PHE A 75 -32.20 21.05 6.42
C PHE A 75 -31.18 21.37 7.50
N GLU A 76 -31.59 22.12 8.53
CA GLU A 76 -30.72 22.43 9.66
C GLU A 76 -30.32 21.16 10.43
N SER A 77 -31.27 20.24 10.66
CA SER A 77 -30.95 18.93 11.24
C SER A 77 -29.97 18.12 10.38
N PHE A 78 -30.12 18.13 9.05
CA PHE A 78 -29.18 17.45 8.15
C PHE A 78 -27.81 18.11 8.14
N ARG A 79 -27.75 19.45 8.21
CA ARG A 79 -26.50 20.20 8.30
C ARG A 79 -25.69 19.78 9.52
N VAL A 80 -26.33 19.72 10.69
CA VAL A 80 -25.69 19.28 11.95
C VAL A 80 -25.16 17.85 11.82
N GLN A 81 -25.96 16.91 11.30
CA GLN A 81 -25.52 15.51 11.10
C GLN A 81 -24.33 15.39 10.14
N LEU A 82 -24.29 16.20 9.08
CA LEU A 82 -23.17 16.22 8.14
C LEU A 82 -21.91 16.80 8.77
N GLU A 83 -22.03 17.84 9.59
CA GLU A 83 -20.92 18.44 10.33
C GLU A 83 -20.32 17.48 11.35
N GLU A 84 -21.16 16.78 12.12
CA GLU A 84 -20.73 15.72 13.04
C GLU A 84 -20.01 14.59 12.30
N SER A 85 -20.58 14.13 11.19
CA SER A 85 -19.95 13.10 10.36
C SER A 85 -18.63 13.58 9.74
N ALA A 86 -18.50 14.87 9.40
CA ALA A 86 -17.27 15.43 8.86
C ALA A 86 -16.18 15.52 9.94
N ALA A 87 -16.55 15.98 11.14
CA ALA A 87 -15.66 16.04 12.30
C ALA A 87 -15.15 14.64 12.68
N LEU A 88 -16.02 13.62 12.63
CA LEU A 88 -15.62 12.23 12.90
C LEU A 88 -14.61 11.71 11.86
N ARG A 89 -14.84 11.95 10.56
CA ARG A 89 -13.89 11.57 9.51
C ARG A 89 -12.53 12.24 9.70
N GLU A 90 -12.51 13.48 10.17
CA GLU A 90 -11.25 14.17 10.44
C GLU A 90 -10.48 13.54 11.61
N GLN A 91 -11.17 13.15 12.69
CA GLN A 91 -10.56 12.40 13.79
C GLN A 91 -10.00 11.05 13.31
N ILE A 92 -10.75 10.32 12.48
CA ILE A 92 -10.31 9.05 11.89
C ILE A 92 -9.06 9.28 11.04
N ARG A 93 -9.06 10.26 10.12
CA ARG A 93 -7.91 10.56 9.26
C ARG A 93 -6.66 10.89 10.06
N ALA A 94 -6.79 11.64 11.16
CA ALA A 94 -5.65 11.96 12.01
C ALA A 94 -4.98 10.68 12.54
N VAL A 95 -5.75 9.71 13.02
CA VAL A 95 -5.22 8.41 13.48
C VAL A 95 -4.67 7.59 12.32
N VAL A 96 -5.34 7.58 11.17
CA VAL A 96 -4.89 6.86 9.97
C VAL A 96 -3.53 7.36 9.49
N MET A 97 -3.26 8.68 9.56
CA MET A 97 -1.94 9.23 9.23
C MET A 97 -0.83 8.75 10.19
N GLU A 98 -1.16 8.56 11.48
CA GLU A 98 -0.23 7.97 12.46
C GLU A 98 0.05 6.49 12.12
N ILE A 99 -0.98 5.72 11.76
CA ILE A 99 -0.86 4.33 11.30
C ILE A 99 0.00 4.25 10.04
N GLU A 100 -0.26 5.08 9.04
CA GLU A 100 0.51 5.14 7.79
C GLU A 100 1.99 5.45 8.08
N SER A 101 2.26 6.42 8.96
CA SER A 101 3.62 6.78 9.37
C SER A 101 4.37 5.61 10.01
N ALA A 102 3.76 4.93 10.99
CA ALA A 102 4.35 3.75 11.62
C ALA A 102 4.55 2.59 10.62
N THR A 103 3.60 2.39 9.73
CA THR A 103 3.65 1.35 8.68
C THR A 103 4.79 1.62 7.71
N ARG A 104 5.00 2.87 7.29
CA ARG A 104 6.15 3.27 6.44
C ARG A 104 7.49 3.02 7.11
N LEU A 105 7.60 3.22 8.42
CA LEU A 105 8.82 2.91 9.17
C LEU A 105 9.08 1.40 9.21
N ILE A 106 8.05 0.58 9.42
CA ILE A 106 8.17 -0.89 9.35
C ILE A 106 8.63 -1.29 7.95
N GLN A 107 7.95 -0.81 6.92
CA GLN A 107 8.28 -1.12 5.52
C GLN A 107 9.73 -0.72 5.18
N ALA A 108 10.17 0.47 5.57
CA ALA A 108 11.54 0.93 5.33
C ALA A 108 12.59 0.01 5.98
N ASN A 109 12.31 -0.50 7.18
CA ASN A 109 13.16 -1.48 7.84
C ASN A 109 13.13 -2.83 7.12
N LEU A 110 11.95 -3.35 6.78
CA LEU A 110 11.80 -4.65 6.10
C LEU A 110 12.45 -4.67 4.71
N LEU A 111 12.51 -3.52 4.00
CA LEU A 111 13.23 -3.42 2.73
C LEU A 111 14.73 -3.70 2.85
N LEU A 112 15.32 -3.60 4.05
CA LEU A 112 16.73 -3.93 4.29
C LEU A 112 17.02 -5.43 4.16
N VAL A 113 15.99 -6.29 4.23
CA VAL A 113 16.11 -7.73 3.99
C VAL A 113 16.69 -8.01 2.59
N HIS A 114 16.43 -7.12 1.63
CA HIS A 114 16.96 -7.19 0.28
C HIS A 114 18.46 -6.84 0.16
N GLN A 115 19.10 -6.33 1.22
CA GLN A 115 20.50 -5.89 1.24
C GLN A 115 21.43 -6.87 1.99
N SER A 116 21.03 -8.14 2.14
CA SER A 116 21.81 -9.19 2.82
C SER A 116 22.13 -8.92 4.31
N ARG A 117 21.34 -8.06 4.97
CA ARG A 117 21.44 -7.87 6.43
C ARG A 117 20.87 -9.06 7.21
N PRO A 118 21.32 -9.29 8.46
CA PRO A 118 20.74 -10.32 9.31
C PRO A 118 19.25 -10.08 9.53
N ILE A 119 18.42 -11.08 9.22
CA ILE A 119 16.97 -11.04 9.37
C ILE A 119 16.54 -10.72 10.82
N PRO A 120 17.15 -11.31 11.88
CA PRO A 120 16.72 -11.05 13.26
C PRO A 120 16.80 -9.57 13.65
N GLU A 121 17.90 -8.88 13.32
CA GLU A 121 18.09 -7.46 13.66
C GLU A 121 17.06 -6.55 12.97
N ILE A 122 16.68 -6.89 11.74
CA ILE A 122 15.68 -6.13 10.99
C ILE A 122 14.31 -6.29 11.63
N ILE A 123 13.99 -7.51 12.05
CA ILE A 123 12.69 -7.83 12.64
C ILE A 123 12.55 -7.23 14.03
N GLU A 124 13.59 -7.24 14.87
CA GLU A 124 13.55 -6.58 16.18
C GLU A 124 13.21 -5.09 16.06
N LYS A 125 13.85 -4.38 15.13
CA LYS A 125 13.54 -2.96 14.85
C LYS A 125 12.13 -2.74 14.33
N ALA A 126 11.62 -3.65 13.49
CA ALA A 126 10.25 -3.58 13.01
C ALA A 126 9.22 -3.80 14.14
N LYS A 127 9.54 -4.69 15.10
CA LYS A 127 8.68 -5.00 16.25
C LYS A 127 8.46 -3.80 17.17
N GLU A 128 9.43 -2.90 17.29
CA GLU A 128 9.31 -1.67 18.10
C GLU A 128 8.07 -0.82 17.72
N LYS A 129 7.62 -0.90 16.46
CA LYS A 129 6.45 -0.15 15.97
C LYS A 129 5.12 -0.87 16.10
N ILE A 130 5.12 -2.15 16.45
CA ILE A 130 3.88 -2.92 16.62
C ILE A 130 3.07 -2.37 17.79
N ASP A 131 3.72 -2.00 18.90
CA ASP A 131 3.00 -1.46 20.05
C ASP A 131 2.43 -0.07 19.79
N ASP A 132 3.05 0.72 18.91
CA ASP A 132 2.47 1.99 18.44
C ASP A 132 1.21 1.71 17.59
N LEU A 133 1.26 0.74 16.67
CA LEU A 133 0.09 0.32 15.89
C LEU A 133 -1.07 -0.12 16.79
N LYS A 134 -0.83 -0.93 17.82
CA LYS A 134 -1.86 -1.33 18.80
C LYS A 134 -2.53 -0.12 19.45
N LYS A 135 -1.76 0.89 19.85
CA LYS A 135 -2.30 2.12 20.45
C LYS A 135 -3.16 2.89 19.46
N PHE A 136 -2.74 2.99 18.20
CA PHE A 136 -3.50 3.70 17.17
C PHE A 136 -4.80 2.99 16.82
N TYR A 137 -4.80 1.67 16.66
CA TYR A 137 -6.02 0.89 16.47
C TYR A 137 -6.94 0.94 17.69
N GLY A 138 -6.40 0.95 18.90
CA GLY A 138 -7.18 1.18 20.13
C GLY A 138 -7.89 2.54 20.13
N ARG A 139 -7.18 3.62 19.76
CA ARG A 139 -7.76 4.95 19.60
C ARG A 139 -8.83 4.99 18.50
N LEU A 140 -8.59 4.30 17.39
CA LEU A 140 -9.58 4.19 16.31
C LEU A 140 -10.85 3.47 16.78
N ALA A 141 -10.72 2.42 17.59
CA ALA A 141 -11.83 1.73 18.22
C ALA A 141 -12.63 2.64 19.17
N GLU A 142 -11.94 3.43 20.02
CA GLU A 142 -12.57 4.42 20.92
C GLU A 142 -13.35 5.50 20.16
N ILE A 143 -12.85 5.94 19.00
CA ILE A 143 -13.56 6.89 18.13
C ILE A 143 -14.86 6.27 17.63
N LEU A 144 -14.82 5.00 17.21
CA LEU A 144 -15.99 4.30 16.66
C LEU A 144 -17.01 3.87 17.71
N GLN A 145 -16.61 3.66 18.97
CA GLN A 145 -17.55 3.44 20.08
C GLN A 145 -18.53 4.59 20.26
N LYS A 146 -18.15 5.83 19.88
CA LYS A 146 -19.04 7.00 19.91
C LYS A 146 -20.15 6.93 18.85
N CYS A 147 -20.05 6.01 17.89
CA CYS A 147 -20.97 5.88 16.75
C CYS A 147 -21.31 4.39 16.48
N PRO A 148 -22.04 3.73 17.39
CA PRO A 148 -22.34 2.31 17.27
C PRO A 148 -23.09 1.99 15.97
N GLY A 149 -22.76 0.86 15.35
CA GLY A 149 -23.37 0.40 14.09
C GLY A 149 -22.90 1.11 12.82
N GLN A 150 -21.98 2.07 12.90
CA GLN A 150 -21.48 2.81 11.73
C GLN A 150 -20.09 2.35 11.24
N TYR A 151 -19.59 1.20 11.69
CA TYR A 151 -18.28 0.65 11.30
C TYR A 151 -18.07 0.70 9.77
N TYR A 152 -18.95 0.06 9.01
CA TYR A 152 -18.82 -0.04 7.54
C TYR A 152 -19.03 1.29 6.80
N ARG A 153 -19.66 2.28 7.43
CA ARG A 153 -19.82 3.63 6.84
C ARG A 153 -18.49 4.36 6.73
N TYR A 154 -17.59 4.13 7.68
CA TYR A 154 -16.29 4.80 7.76
C TYR A 154 -15.12 3.87 7.45
N HIS A 155 -15.34 2.54 7.38
CA HIS A 155 -14.30 1.53 7.13
C HIS A 155 -13.34 1.87 5.97
N GLY A 156 -13.88 2.43 4.88
CA GLY A 156 -13.08 2.85 3.73
C GLY A 156 -11.98 3.88 4.04
N ASP A 157 -12.10 4.64 5.14
CA ASP A 157 -11.15 5.68 5.52
C ASP A 157 -9.84 5.11 6.10
N TRP A 158 -9.84 3.87 6.65
CA TRP A 158 -8.62 3.20 7.17
C TRP A 158 -8.30 1.87 6.49
N ARG A 159 -9.18 1.39 5.60
CA ARG A 159 -9.07 0.11 4.89
C ARG A 159 -7.69 -0.09 4.24
N SER A 160 -7.22 0.89 3.47
CA SER A 160 -5.94 0.78 2.74
C SER A 160 -4.75 0.60 3.68
N GLU A 161 -4.74 1.35 4.78
CA GLU A 161 -3.66 1.28 5.76
C GLU A 161 -3.70 -0.03 6.53
N THR A 162 -4.89 -0.57 6.80
CA THR A 162 -5.03 -1.89 7.45
C THR A 162 -4.47 -3.00 6.56
N GLN A 163 -4.78 -2.97 5.27
CA GLN A 163 -4.21 -3.92 4.30
C GLN A 163 -2.69 -3.82 4.21
N ALA A 164 -2.14 -2.60 4.24
CA ALA A 164 -0.69 -2.37 4.25
C ALA A 164 -0.04 -2.88 5.54
N VAL A 165 -0.64 -2.61 6.70
CA VAL A 165 -0.19 -3.12 8.00
C VAL A 165 -0.17 -4.65 8.01
N VAL A 166 -1.26 -5.30 7.60
CA VAL A 166 -1.32 -6.77 7.53
C VAL A 166 -0.22 -7.31 6.60
N SER A 167 0.01 -6.67 5.46
CA SER A 167 1.11 -7.05 4.55
C SER A 167 2.47 -7.03 5.24
N GLN A 168 2.77 -5.98 6.00
CA GLN A 168 4.05 -5.87 6.71
C GLN A 168 4.16 -6.89 7.85
N LEU A 169 3.09 -7.09 8.63
CA LEU A 169 3.05 -8.08 9.71
C LEU A 169 3.20 -9.50 9.18
N ALA A 170 2.54 -9.82 8.06
CA ALA A 170 2.63 -11.12 7.41
C ALA A 170 4.02 -11.37 6.86
N PHE A 171 4.64 -10.38 6.22
CA PHE A 171 5.99 -10.52 5.70
C PHE A 171 7.01 -10.77 6.82
N MET A 172 6.92 -9.98 7.89
CA MET A 172 7.73 -10.16 9.09
C MET A 172 7.54 -11.55 9.69
N HIS A 173 6.30 -12.01 9.90
CA HIS A 173 6.01 -13.35 10.45
C HIS A 173 6.57 -14.47 9.56
N TRP A 174 6.45 -14.32 8.25
CA TRP A 174 7.01 -15.29 7.30
C TRP A 174 8.54 -15.32 7.35
N LEU A 175 9.20 -14.17 7.50
CA LEU A 175 10.66 -14.13 7.66
C LEU A 175 11.15 -14.80 8.95
N GLU A 176 10.34 -14.80 10.02
CA GLU A 176 10.67 -15.48 11.29
C GLU A 176 10.41 -16.99 11.24
N THR A 177 9.26 -17.38 10.69
CA THR A 177 8.71 -18.73 10.86
C THR A 177 8.69 -19.56 9.59
N GLY A 178 8.72 -18.91 8.41
CA GLY A 178 8.45 -19.52 7.11
C GLY A 178 6.97 -19.90 6.90
N THR A 179 6.07 -19.47 7.77
CA THR A 179 4.64 -19.84 7.74
C THR A 179 3.73 -18.63 7.47
N LEU A 180 2.46 -18.89 7.18
CA LEU A 180 1.45 -17.85 7.00
C LEU A 180 1.03 -17.28 8.37
N LEU A 181 0.99 -15.95 8.51
CA LEU A 181 0.38 -15.29 9.65
C LEU A 181 -1.14 -15.50 9.60
N VAL A 182 -1.70 -16.22 10.57
CA VAL A 182 -3.15 -16.50 10.61
C VAL A 182 -3.93 -15.24 10.98
N HIS A 183 -5.17 -15.11 10.48
CA HIS A 183 -6.04 -13.95 10.74
C HIS A 183 -6.15 -13.60 12.23
N THR A 184 -6.42 -14.58 13.10
CA THR A 184 -6.54 -14.38 14.55
C THR A 184 -5.23 -13.92 15.21
N GLU A 185 -4.08 -14.36 14.69
CA GLU A 185 -2.77 -13.91 15.17
C GLU A 185 -2.49 -12.47 14.73
N ALA A 186 -2.89 -12.09 13.51
CA ALA A 186 -2.79 -10.72 13.03
C ALA A 186 -3.67 -9.77 13.87
N GLU A 187 -4.90 -10.20 14.17
CA GLU A 187 -5.83 -9.47 15.02
C GLU A 187 -5.26 -9.25 16.44
N ALA A 188 -4.71 -10.31 17.04
CA ALA A 188 -4.04 -10.22 18.33
C ALA A 188 -2.81 -9.31 18.32
N LYS A 189 -2.01 -9.34 17.25
CA LYS A 189 -0.85 -8.44 17.08
C LYS A 189 -1.26 -6.96 17.00
N LEU A 190 -2.46 -6.67 16.49
CA LEU A 190 -3.02 -5.31 16.42
C LEU A 190 -3.85 -4.91 17.64
N GLY A 191 -4.10 -5.84 18.58
CA GLY A 191 -4.92 -5.57 19.76
C GLY A 191 -6.42 -5.46 19.45
N LEU A 192 -6.87 -6.07 18.35
CA LEU A 192 -8.22 -5.96 17.80
C LEU A 192 -9.20 -7.02 18.34
N ASN A 193 -8.98 -7.54 19.53
CA ASN A 193 -9.75 -8.69 20.07
C ASN A 193 -11.15 -8.30 20.59
N SER A 194 -11.73 -7.18 20.15
CA SER A 194 -13.00 -6.65 20.64
C SER A 194 -14.15 -7.00 19.70
N LEU A 195 -15.30 -7.40 20.26
CA LEU A 195 -16.49 -7.80 19.49
C LEU A 195 -17.03 -6.73 18.53
N GLU A 196 -16.77 -5.44 18.79
CA GLU A 196 -17.29 -4.32 17.98
C GLU A 196 -16.28 -3.80 16.94
N PHE A 197 -14.99 -4.05 17.10
CA PHE A 197 -13.93 -3.52 16.24
C PHE A 197 -12.84 -4.58 16.04
N GLY A 198 -12.95 -5.30 14.93
CA GLY A 198 -12.06 -6.39 14.55
C GLY A 198 -11.38 -6.18 13.21
N LEU A 199 -10.48 -7.10 12.88
CA LEU A 199 -9.80 -7.13 11.59
C LEU A 199 -10.72 -7.75 10.53
N GLU A 200 -11.13 -6.96 9.53
CA GLU A 200 -12.00 -7.46 8.45
C GLU A 200 -11.28 -8.54 7.62
N THR A 201 -12.03 -9.60 7.26
CA THR A 201 -11.46 -10.77 6.58
C THR A 201 -10.94 -10.40 5.19
N GLU A 202 -11.66 -9.55 4.46
CA GLU A 202 -11.23 -9.08 3.14
C GLU A 202 -9.91 -8.29 3.20
N ASP A 203 -9.71 -7.49 4.26
CA ASP A 203 -8.52 -6.68 4.42
C ASP A 203 -7.31 -7.52 4.81
N TYR A 204 -7.53 -8.54 5.65
CA TYR A 204 -6.53 -9.56 5.91
C TYR A 204 -6.10 -10.26 4.60
N LEU A 205 -7.05 -10.81 3.84
CA LEU A 205 -6.76 -11.52 2.59
C LEU A 205 -6.06 -10.62 1.56
N THR A 206 -6.47 -9.35 1.48
CA THR A 206 -5.83 -8.36 0.59
C THR A 206 -4.39 -8.07 1.04
N GLY A 207 -4.15 -7.92 2.35
CA GLY A 207 -2.81 -7.73 2.90
C GLY A 207 -1.88 -8.92 2.64
N ILE A 208 -2.40 -10.15 2.69
CA ILE A 208 -1.64 -11.35 2.31
C ILE A 208 -1.25 -11.32 0.82
N CYS A 209 -2.16 -10.91 -0.08
CA CYS A 209 -1.82 -10.70 -1.49
C CYS A 209 -0.79 -9.57 -1.71
N PHE A 210 -0.72 -8.58 -0.82
CA PHE A 210 0.31 -7.54 -0.92
C PHE A 210 1.68 -8.06 -0.52
N MET A 211 1.76 -8.85 0.55
CA MET A 211 2.98 -9.46 1.04
C MET A 211 3.64 -10.36 0.00
N SER A 212 2.86 -11.09 -0.80
CA SER A 212 3.42 -11.98 -1.83
C SER A 212 4.24 -11.24 -2.90
N ASN A 213 3.99 -9.95 -3.13
CA ASN A 213 4.68 -9.17 -4.16
C ASN A 213 6.17 -8.92 -3.82
N ASP A 214 6.55 -8.96 -2.54
CA ASP A 214 7.93 -8.75 -2.10
C ASP A 214 8.80 -10.02 -2.20
N LEU A 215 8.16 -11.19 -2.26
CA LEU A 215 8.83 -12.50 -2.26
C LEU A 215 9.72 -12.76 -3.49
N PRO A 216 9.32 -12.46 -4.74
CA PRO A 216 10.20 -12.67 -5.90
C PRO A 216 11.51 -11.88 -5.80
N ARG A 217 11.44 -10.61 -5.37
CA ARG A 217 12.62 -9.78 -5.15
C ARG A 217 13.49 -10.32 -4.02
N TYR A 218 12.85 -10.78 -2.94
CA TYR A 218 13.55 -11.41 -1.83
C TYR A 218 14.34 -12.63 -2.30
N VAL A 219 13.71 -13.54 -3.03
CA VAL A 219 14.34 -14.76 -3.55
C VAL A 219 15.57 -14.47 -4.40
N VAL A 220 15.46 -13.57 -5.38
CA VAL A 220 16.59 -13.20 -6.26
C VAL A 220 17.79 -12.70 -5.43
N ASN A 221 17.54 -11.85 -4.44
CA ASN A 221 18.59 -11.29 -3.60
C ASN A 221 19.21 -12.34 -2.67
N ARG A 222 18.42 -13.27 -2.15
CA ARG A 222 18.93 -14.39 -1.33
C ARG A 222 19.81 -15.34 -2.14
N VAL A 223 19.41 -15.69 -3.36
CA VAL A 223 20.24 -16.49 -4.28
C VAL A 223 21.54 -15.77 -4.61
N THR A 224 21.47 -14.45 -4.84
CA THR A 224 22.67 -13.62 -5.09
C THR A 224 23.61 -13.61 -3.87
N ALA A 225 23.06 -13.71 -2.66
CA ALA A 225 23.83 -13.83 -1.42
C ALA A 225 24.29 -15.27 -1.10
N GLY A 226 24.03 -16.25 -1.98
CA GLY A 226 24.45 -17.64 -1.83
C GLY A 226 23.48 -18.55 -1.08
N ASP A 227 22.27 -18.08 -0.75
CA ASP A 227 21.21 -18.89 -0.14
C ASP A 227 20.36 -19.55 -1.24
N TYR A 228 20.74 -20.76 -1.62
CA TYR A 228 20.11 -21.54 -2.69
C TYR A 228 18.89 -22.37 -2.24
N ASP A 229 18.65 -22.48 -0.93
CA ASP A 229 17.47 -23.17 -0.39
C ASP A 229 16.25 -22.24 -0.32
N CYS A 230 16.48 -20.93 -0.19
CA CYS A 230 15.42 -19.91 -0.13
C CYS A 230 14.37 -20.01 -1.27
N PRO A 231 14.75 -20.11 -2.57
CA PRO A 231 13.77 -20.23 -3.65
C PRO A 231 12.80 -21.39 -3.46
N ARG A 232 13.28 -22.55 -2.99
CA ARG A 232 12.45 -23.73 -2.73
C ARG A 232 11.41 -23.45 -1.64
N LYS A 233 11.85 -22.84 -0.52
CA LYS A 233 10.97 -22.50 0.61
C LYS A 233 9.88 -21.51 0.19
N VAL A 234 10.26 -20.46 -0.53
CA VAL A 234 9.31 -19.44 -1.02
C VAL A 234 8.36 -20.02 -2.07
N MET A 235 8.85 -20.84 -2.99
CA MET A 235 8.03 -21.51 -4.00
C MET A 235 6.94 -22.35 -3.33
N ASN A 236 7.31 -23.24 -2.40
CA ASN A 236 6.35 -24.09 -1.68
C ASN A 236 5.27 -23.24 -0.98
N PHE A 237 5.70 -22.19 -0.26
CA PHE A 237 4.79 -21.27 0.42
C PHE A 237 3.81 -20.59 -0.57
N LEU A 238 4.30 -20.06 -1.69
CA LEU A 238 3.46 -19.40 -2.70
C LEU A 238 2.54 -20.39 -3.43
N THR A 239 2.97 -21.63 -3.67
CA THR A 239 2.15 -22.68 -4.25
C THR A 239 0.98 -23.03 -3.34
N ASP A 240 1.23 -23.24 -2.05
CA ASP A 240 0.21 -23.54 -1.05
C ASP A 240 -0.75 -22.36 -0.87
N LEU A 241 -0.21 -21.14 -0.80
CA LEU A 241 -1.00 -19.92 -0.69
C LEU A 241 -1.92 -19.73 -1.91
N HIS A 242 -1.38 -19.87 -3.12
CA HIS A 242 -2.16 -19.76 -4.35
C HIS A 242 -3.23 -20.86 -4.44
N ALA A 243 -2.94 -22.08 -3.98
CA ALA A 243 -3.92 -23.16 -3.89
C ALA A 243 -5.05 -22.82 -2.91
N ALA A 244 -4.73 -22.31 -1.72
CA ALA A 244 -5.71 -21.90 -0.72
C ALA A 244 -6.64 -20.79 -1.25
N PHE A 245 -6.09 -19.75 -1.89
CA PHE A 245 -6.92 -18.69 -2.46
C PHE A 245 -7.84 -19.17 -3.60
N ARG A 246 -7.43 -20.18 -4.38
CA ARG A 246 -8.32 -20.79 -5.39
C ARG A 246 -9.55 -21.47 -4.76
N MET A 247 -9.45 -21.95 -3.52
CA MET A 247 -10.58 -22.56 -2.81
C MET A 247 -11.62 -21.54 -2.36
N LEU A 248 -11.26 -20.26 -2.23
CA LEU A 248 -12.15 -19.20 -1.75
C LEU A 248 -13.20 -18.73 -2.76
N ASN A 249 -13.16 -19.24 -4.01
CA ASN A 249 -14.07 -18.92 -5.11
C ASN A 249 -14.48 -17.42 -5.19
N LEU A 250 -13.46 -16.54 -5.18
CA LEU A 250 -13.64 -15.09 -5.10
C LEU A 250 -14.41 -14.51 -6.29
N ARG A 251 -15.33 -13.59 -6.00
CA ARG A 251 -16.08 -12.79 -6.99
C ARG A 251 -15.15 -11.83 -7.72
N ASN A 252 -15.53 -11.35 -8.91
CA ASN A 252 -14.77 -10.36 -9.67
C ASN A 252 -14.76 -8.97 -8.98
N ASP A 253 -13.83 -8.76 -8.05
CA ASP A 253 -13.64 -7.54 -7.30
C ASP A 253 -12.14 -7.14 -7.19
N PHE A 254 -11.82 -6.24 -6.27
CA PHE A 254 -10.44 -5.81 -6.02
C PHE A 254 -9.55 -6.94 -5.50
N LEU A 255 -10.03 -7.72 -4.53
CA LEU A 255 -9.29 -8.82 -3.93
C LEU A 255 -8.97 -9.87 -4.99
N ARG A 256 -9.92 -10.20 -5.87
CA ARG A 256 -9.70 -11.11 -7.00
C ARG A 256 -8.59 -10.64 -7.92
N LYS A 257 -8.57 -9.35 -8.28
CA LYS A 257 -7.49 -8.79 -9.12
C LYS A 257 -6.11 -8.93 -8.48
N LYS A 258 -6.03 -8.80 -7.14
CA LYS A 258 -4.77 -8.93 -6.38
C LYS A 258 -4.35 -10.39 -6.22
N PHE A 259 -5.30 -11.28 -5.99
CA PHE A 259 -5.04 -12.72 -6.03
C PHE A 259 -4.56 -13.16 -7.43
N ASP A 260 -5.24 -12.73 -8.50
CA ASP A 260 -4.91 -13.12 -9.88
C ASP A 260 -3.49 -12.65 -10.30
N SER A 261 -2.92 -11.63 -9.65
CA SER A 261 -1.52 -11.22 -9.90
C SER A 261 -0.48 -12.15 -9.25
N MET A 262 -0.84 -12.86 -8.17
CA MET A 262 0.06 -13.75 -7.43
C MET A 262 0.67 -14.86 -8.32
N LYS A 263 -0.05 -15.29 -9.37
CA LYS A 263 0.46 -16.28 -10.34
C LYS A 263 1.74 -15.82 -11.04
N TYR A 264 1.91 -14.51 -11.24
CA TYR A 264 3.11 -13.97 -11.87
C TYR A 264 4.30 -13.98 -10.91
N ASP A 265 4.05 -13.75 -9.62
CA ASP A 265 5.08 -13.81 -8.58
C ASP A 265 5.53 -15.26 -8.35
N LEU A 266 4.58 -16.19 -8.29
CA LEU A 266 4.87 -17.63 -8.25
C LEU A 266 5.74 -18.05 -9.43
N ARG A 267 5.34 -17.70 -10.66
CA ARG A 267 6.13 -18.02 -11.87
C ARG A 267 7.56 -17.47 -11.80
N ARG A 268 7.75 -16.25 -11.33
CA ARG A 268 9.11 -15.68 -11.19
C ARG A 268 9.96 -16.46 -10.19
N VAL A 269 9.38 -16.87 -9.07
CA VAL A 269 10.09 -17.69 -8.07
C VAL A 269 10.41 -19.07 -8.61
N GLU A 270 9.48 -19.69 -9.35
CA GLU A 270 9.69 -20.97 -10.03
C GLU A 270 10.83 -20.90 -11.05
N GLU A 271 10.90 -19.83 -11.85
CA GLU A 271 11.97 -19.59 -12.82
C GLU A 271 13.34 -19.49 -12.11
N VAL A 272 13.42 -18.77 -10.99
CA VAL A 272 14.66 -18.69 -10.19
C VAL A 272 15.02 -20.05 -9.57
N TYR A 273 14.05 -20.79 -9.06
CA TYR A 273 14.30 -22.12 -8.49
C TYR A 273 14.76 -23.13 -9.55
N TYR A 274 14.15 -23.13 -10.73
CA TYR A 274 14.57 -23.92 -11.88
C TYR A 274 16.05 -23.65 -12.21
N ASP A 275 16.40 -22.37 -12.30
CA ASP A 275 17.75 -21.89 -12.56
C ASP A 275 18.80 -22.35 -11.54
N VAL A 276 18.42 -22.40 -10.26
CA VAL A 276 19.27 -22.93 -9.18
C VAL A 276 19.41 -24.45 -9.29
N LYS A 277 18.32 -25.16 -9.62
CA LYS A 277 18.27 -26.62 -9.73
C LYS A 277 19.09 -27.14 -10.91
N ILE A 278 18.97 -26.55 -12.10
CA ILE A 278 19.74 -26.98 -13.29
C ILE A 278 21.24 -26.77 -13.14
N ARG A 279 21.65 -25.78 -12.33
CA ARG A 279 23.06 -25.49 -12.04
C ARG A 279 23.64 -26.35 -10.92
N GLY A 280 22.81 -27.20 -10.28
CA GLY A 280 23.25 -28.10 -9.21
C GLY A 280 23.70 -27.37 -7.94
N LEU A 281 23.14 -26.17 -7.68
CA LEU A 281 23.57 -25.33 -6.56
C LEU A 281 22.91 -25.70 -5.22
N ILE A 282 21.93 -26.61 -5.23
CA ILE A 282 21.22 -27.05 -4.02
C ILE A 282 22.06 -28.10 -3.30
N SER A 283 22.44 -27.81 -2.06
CA SER A 283 23.17 -28.75 -1.20
C SER A 283 22.21 -29.77 -0.62
N GLY A 284 22.02 -30.89 -1.31
CA GLY A 284 21.13 -31.98 -0.90
C GLY A 284 20.16 -32.31 -2.03
N GLY A 285 20.56 -33.26 -2.88
CA GLY A 285 19.71 -33.76 -3.95
C GLY A 285 18.38 -34.24 -3.41
N ASP A 286 17.29 -33.91 -4.12
CA ASP A 286 16.04 -34.64 -3.96
C ASP A 286 16.37 -36.12 -4.21
N PRO A 287 16.00 -37.07 -3.32
CA PRO A 287 16.18 -38.48 -3.64
C PRO A 287 15.47 -38.76 -4.97
N PRO A 288 16.09 -39.53 -5.88
CA PRO A 288 15.49 -39.79 -7.18
C PRO A 288 14.09 -40.39 -6.99
N PRO A 289 13.11 -40.02 -7.85
CA PRO A 289 11.79 -40.61 -7.77
C PRO A 289 11.96 -42.13 -7.85
N ASN A 290 11.42 -42.82 -6.84
CA ASN A 290 11.50 -44.25 -6.68
C ASN A 290 10.86 -44.88 -7.93
N VAL A 291 11.67 -45.26 -8.92
CA VAL A 291 11.24 -46.04 -10.07
C VAL A 291 10.91 -47.40 -9.49
N GLN A 292 9.63 -47.61 -9.17
CA GLN A 292 9.09 -48.94 -8.94
C GLN A 292 9.38 -49.74 -10.20
N ALA A 293 10.42 -50.58 -10.13
CA ALA A 293 10.69 -51.60 -11.11
C ALA A 293 9.48 -52.55 -11.10
N GLN A 294 8.67 -52.47 -12.14
CA GLN A 294 7.80 -53.58 -12.52
C GLN A 294 8.70 -54.64 -13.15
N SER A 295 8.96 -55.72 -12.42
CA SER A 295 9.35 -57.04 -12.92
C SER A 295 8.99 -58.09 -11.87
#